data_AF-A0AAU2NR94-F1
#
_entry.id   AF-A0AAU2NR94-F1
#
_cell.length_a   1.000
_cell.length_b   1.000
_cell.length_c   1.000
_cell.angle_alpha   90.00
_cell.angle_beta   90.00
_cell.angle_gamma   90.00
#
_symmetry.space_group_name_H-M   'P 1'
#
loop_
_entity.id
_entity.type
_entity.pdbx_description
1 polymer ?
#
loop_
_entity_poly.entity_id
_entity_poly.type
_entity_poly.pdbx_seq_one_letter_code
_entity_poly.pdbx_strand_id
1 'polypeptide(L)'
;MKRLLDRIRGRRSIEPAAPEATWQYIFADRPASRDPVLCFTAQVRVTWRRLPDDVPADGPHAAARLVRKVIGEVAGNCDVLRPEAAEQDISAALVAALPLTSYGLEVLDSRVQLTVDEATREAALRSERQRQDYARDSERLQQEYELDTLARRQARARADFLTAEILANPASARLYALLEHTMEHGPRLGGPPAGTDLTDLVREVQQWQPQARWVAIAQLLHDFVAGLSEEGRKELLTILANAVRVYGEEPLAQRLTSAGGEAE
;
A
#
# COMPACT_ATOMS: atom_id res chain seq x y z
N MET A 1 56.24 40.08 -68.67
CA MET A 1 57.14 39.23 -67.86
C MET A 1 57.86 40.14 -66.86
N LYS A 2 57.70 39.87 -65.55
CA LYS A 2 57.91 40.75 -64.37
C LYS A 2 56.72 41.67 -64.07
N ARG A 3 56.05 41.70 -62.92
CA ARG A 3 55.94 40.96 -61.65
C ARG A 3 54.55 41.44 -61.15
N LEU A 4 53.48 40.67 -60.92
CA LEU A 4 53.33 39.46 -60.12
C LEU A 4 54.00 39.62 -58.74
N LEU A 5 53.39 40.48 -57.90
CA LEU A 5 53.35 40.44 -56.43
C LEU A 5 52.80 41.77 -55.89
N ASP A 6 51.48 41.98 -55.95
CA ASP A 6 50.79 42.93 -55.06
C ASP A 6 49.30 42.60 -54.88
N ARG A 7 49.00 41.29 -54.86
CA ARG A 7 47.76 40.76 -54.30
C ARG A 7 48.14 40.04 -53.02
N ILE A 8 47.81 40.63 -51.88
CA ILE A 8 47.43 40.04 -50.57
C ILE A 8 47.66 41.15 -49.53
N ARG A 9 46.69 42.06 -49.40
CA ARG A 9 46.42 42.81 -48.16
C ARG A 9 45.03 43.42 -48.19
N GLY A 10 44.05 42.58 -48.47
CA GLY A 10 42.64 42.83 -48.18
C GLY A 10 42.18 41.98 -47.00
N ARG A 11 42.90 42.01 -45.88
CA ARG A 11 42.32 41.55 -44.62
C ARG A 11 41.38 42.66 -44.18
N ARG A 12 40.08 42.44 -44.41
CA ARG A 12 39.02 43.06 -43.62
C ARG A 12 39.44 42.94 -42.16
N SER A 13 39.82 44.05 -41.55
CA SER A 13 39.73 44.18 -40.11
C SER A 13 38.28 43.87 -39.78
N ILE A 14 38.03 42.68 -39.23
CA ILE A 14 36.82 42.43 -38.48
C ILE A 14 36.98 43.36 -37.28
N GLU A 15 36.38 44.54 -37.40
CA GLU A 15 36.06 45.39 -36.28
C GLU A 15 35.39 44.48 -35.23
N PRO A 16 35.96 44.32 -34.03
CA PRO A 16 35.22 43.67 -32.97
C PRO A 16 34.00 44.55 -32.73
N ALA A 17 32.80 44.00 -32.98
CA ALA A 17 31.56 44.61 -32.56
C ALA A 17 31.75 45.12 -31.12
N ALA A 18 31.50 46.41 -30.90
CA ALA A 18 31.61 47.02 -29.58
C ALA A 18 30.91 46.10 -28.57
N PRO A 19 31.48 45.87 -27.37
CA PRO A 19 30.85 45.00 -26.39
C PRO A 19 29.45 45.55 -26.14
N GLU A 20 28.44 44.80 -26.59
CA GLU A 20 27.05 45.16 -26.38
C GLU A 20 26.86 45.32 -24.88
N ALA A 21 26.44 46.52 -24.46
CA ALA A 21 26.37 46.84 -23.05
C ALA A 21 25.40 45.85 -22.37
N THR A 22 25.93 45.02 -21.48
CA THR A 22 25.14 44.12 -20.64
C THR A 22 24.88 44.78 -19.30
N TRP A 23 23.64 44.74 -18.82
CA TRP A 23 23.24 45.29 -17.54
C TRP A 23 22.82 44.16 -16.58
N GLN A 24 23.02 44.39 -15.29
CA GLN A 24 22.61 43.48 -14.23
C GLN A 24 21.57 44.14 -13.33
N TYR A 25 20.56 43.36 -12.94
CA TYR A 25 19.51 43.80 -12.03
C TYR A 25 19.22 42.72 -11.00
N ILE A 26 19.12 43.11 -9.73
CA ILE A 26 18.78 42.21 -8.62
C ILE A 26 17.46 42.67 -8.03
N PHE A 27 16.51 41.76 -7.90
CA PHE A 27 15.23 42.03 -7.26
C PHE A 27 14.82 40.89 -6.33
N ALA A 28 13.99 41.23 -5.33
CA ALA A 28 13.34 40.28 -4.47
C ALA A 28 11.93 39.99 -4.99
N ASP A 29 11.47 38.76 -4.78
CA ASP A 29 10.14 38.32 -5.20
C ASP A 29 9.56 37.28 -4.26
N ARG A 30 8.26 37.04 -4.37
CA ARG A 30 7.52 36.05 -3.56
C ARG A 30 6.69 35.13 -4.44
N PRO A 31 7.30 34.17 -5.14
CA PRO A 31 6.55 33.23 -5.96
C PRO A 31 5.74 32.28 -5.08
N ALA A 32 4.48 32.07 -5.46
CA ALA A 32 3.60 31.11 -4.81
C ALA A 32 4.10 29.68 -5.06
N SER A 33 3.99 28.84 -4.04
CA SER A 33 4.31 27.41 -4.15
C SER A 33 3.12 26.61 -4.68
N ARG A 34 3.23 25.27 -4.68
CA ARG A 34 2.11 24.35 -4.93
C ARG A 34 0.91 24.62 -4.03
N ASP A 35 1.13 25.07 -2.80
CA ASP A 35 0.06 25.60 -1.97
C ASP A 35 0.03 27.12 -2.11
N PRO A 36 -1.06 27.72 -2.65
CA PRO A 36 -1.11 29.15 -2.92
C PRO A 36 -1.05 30.02 -1.67
N VAL A 37 -1.25 29.44 -0.48
CA VAL A 37 -1.13 30.13 0.81
C VAL A 37 0.33 30.20 1.28
N LEU A 38 1.22 29.35 0.73
CA LEU A 38 2.63 29.26 1.08
C LEU A 38 3.49 29.80 -0.07
N CYS A 39 4.39 30.73 0.24
CA CYS A 39 5.23 31.38 -0.76
C CYS A 39 6.72 31.19 -0.43
N PHE A 40 7.54 31.14 -1.47
CA PHE A 40 8.98 31.28 -1.30
C PHE A 40 9.36 32.76 -1.16
N THR A 41 10.52 33.02 -0.58
CA THR A 41 11.23 34.30 -0.70
C THR A 41 12.37 34.12 -1.68
N ALA A 42 12.24 34.71 -2.87
CA ALA A 42 13.22 34.57 -3.95
C ALA A 42 14.08 35.83 -4.06
N GLN A 43 15.38 35.65 -4.21
CA GLN A 43 16.30 36.69 -4.65
C GLN A 43 16.78 36.34 -6.05
N VAL A 44 16.48 37.21 -7.02
CA VAL A 44 16.71 36.96 -8.44
C VAL A 44 17.73 37.95 -8.97
N ARG A 45 18.76 37.44 -9.63
CA ARG A 45 19.77 38.23 -10.36
C ARG A 45 19.61 37.96 -11.85
N VAL A 46 19.39 39.00 -12.63
CA VAL A 46 19.17 38.92 -14.08
C VAL A 46 20.23 39.74 -14.81
N THR A 47 20.83 39.15 -15.83
CA THR A 47 21.73 39.83 -16.77
C THR A 47 21.02 39.93 -18.11
N TRP A 48 20.93 41.15 -18.66
CA TRP A 48 20.19 41.40 -19.89
C TRP A 48 20.94 42.40 -20.79
N ARG A 49 20.63 42.36 -22.09
CA ARG A 49 21.06 43.34 -23.09
C ARG A 49 19.86 43.94 -23.81
N ARG A 50 20.05 45.13 -24.36
CA ARG A 50 19.03 45.85 -25.12
C ARG A 50 19.22 45.53 -26.61
N LEU A 51 18.12 45.24 -27.29
CA LEU A 51 18.11 45.07 -28.73
C LEU A 51 18.00 46.45 -29.41
N PRO A 52 18.73 46.69 -30.51
CA PRO A 52 18.95 48.01 -31.09
C PRO A 52 17.69 48.68 -31.67
N ASP A 53 16.59 47.96 -31.89
CA ASP A 53 15.43 48.45 -32.64
C ASP A 53 14.22 48.90 -31.81
N ASP A 54 14.26 48.81 -30.47
CA ASP A 54 13.07 49.02 -29.63
C ASP A 54 13.14 50.24 -28.68
N VAL A 55 11.97 50.88 -28.50
CA VAL A 55 11.69 52.06 -27.66
C VAL A 55 12.19 51.83 -26.22
N PRO A 56 12.69 52.85 -25.49
CA PRO A 56 13.13 52.70 -24.10
C PRO A 56 11.95 52.34 -23.18
N ALA A 57 11.63 51.05 -23.07
CA ALA A 57 10.92 50.53 -21.92
C ALA A 57 11.85 50.58 -20.70
N ASP A 58 11.26 50.61 -19.50
CA ASP A 58 11.96 50.46 -18.24
C ASP A 58 12.63 49.06 -18.19
N GLY A 59 13.81 48.95 -18.79
CA GLY A 59 14.56 47.73 -19.08
C GLY A 59 14.70 46.77 -17.90
N PRO A 60 15.08 47.23 -16.68
CA PRO A 60 15.19 46.32 -15.53
C PRO A 60 13.86 45.68 -15.15
N HIS A 61 12.76 46.44 -15.15
CA HIS A 61 11.43 45.91 -14.82
C HIS A 61 10.89 44.97 -15.91
N ALA A 62 11.17 45.27 -17.18
CA ALA A 62 10.75 44.42 -18.28
C ALA A 62 11.53 43.09 -18.30
N ALA A 63 12.84 43.09 -18.04
CA ALA A 63 13.64 41.87 -17.86
C ALA A 63 13.17 41.05 -16.64
N ALA A 64 12.87 41.73 -15.52
CA ALA A 64 12.33 41.08 -14.33
C ALA A 64 10.98 40.39 -14.60
N ARG A 65 10.06 41.01 -15.36
CA ARG A 65 8.76 40.40 -15.71
C ARG A 65 8.91 39.10 -16.51
N LEU A 66 9.86 39.03 -17.44
CA LEU A 66 10.09 37.81 -18.24
C LEU A 66 10.56 36.66 -17.36
N VAL A 67 11.58 36.91 -16.54
CA VAL A 67 12.12 35.92 -15.61
C VAL A 67 11.06 35.51 -14.58
N ARG A 68 10.28 36.47 -14.06
CA ARG A 68 9.21 36.23 -13.09
C ARG A 68 8.13 35.28 -13.62
N LYS A 69 7.81 35.34 -14.92
CA LYS A 69 6.85 34.42 -15.55
C LYS A 69 7.32 32.97 -15.47
N VAL A 70 8.59 32.72 -15.82
CA VAL A 70 9.18 31.37 -15.76
C VAL A 70 9.27 30.86 -14.32
N ILE A 71 9.74 31.72 -13.40
CA ILE A 71 9.83 31.38 -11.98
C ILE A 71 8.45 31.02 -11.42
N GLY A 72 7.42 31.83 -11.69
CA GLY A 72 6.08 31.59 -11.17
C GLY A 72 5.44 30.29 -11.68
N GLU A 73 5.66 29.94 -12.94
CA GLU A 73 5.14 28.70 -13.54
C GLU A 73 5.73 27.44 -12.88
N VAL A 74 7.03 27.46 -12.61
CA VAL A 74 7.73 26.31 -12.00
C VAL A 74 7.48 26.27 -10.49
N ALA A 75 7.59 27.40 -9.81
CA ALA A 75 7.39 27.48 -8.36
C ALA A 75 6.00 26.98 -7.93
N GLY A 76 4.97 27.19 -8.77
CA GLY A 76 3.61 26.67 -8.54
C GLY A 76 3.50 25.14 -8.51
N ASN A 77 4.55 24.40 -8.90
CA ASN A 77 4.60 22.94 -8.78
C ASN A 77 5.53 22.46 -7.65
N CYS A 78 6.31 23.37 -7.07
CA CYS A 78 7.30 23.07 -6.05
C CYS A 78 6.72 23.14 -4.64
N ASP A 79 7.30 22.37 -3.72
CA ASP A 79 6.95 22.39 -2.30
C ASP A 79 7.91 23.31 -1.52
N VAL A 80 7.35 24.18 -0.66
CA VAL A 80 8.12 25.05 0.24
C VAL A 80 9.00 24.27 1.23
N LEU A 81 8.68 23.00 1.51
CA LEU A 81 9.49 22.15 2.37
C LEU A 81 10.81 21.71 1.73
N ARG A 82 10.95 21.89 0.40
CA ARG A 82 12.13 21.48 -0.36
C ARG A 82 12.71 22.65 -1.18
N PRO A 83 13.16 23.73 -0.54
CA PRO A 83 13.61 24.95 -1.22
C PRO A 83 14.79 24.71 -2.15
N GLU A 84 15.73 23.83 -1.80
CA GLU A 84 16.89 23.50 -2.65
C GLU A 84 16.47 22.78 -3.95
N ALA A 85 15.52 21.87 -3.87
CA ALA A 85 14.98 21.19 -5.04
C ALA A 85 14.21 22.17 -5.93
N ALA A 86 13.39 23.03 -5.32
CA ALA A 86 12.68 24.09 -6.03
C ALA A 86 13.65 25.06 -6.73
N GLU A 87 14.75 25.43 -6.09
CA GLU A 87 15.79 26.28 -6.69
C GLU A 87 16.45 25.60 -7.90
N GLN A 88 16.75 24.30 -7.78
CA GLN A 88 17.31 23.51 -8.88
C GLN A 88 16.33 23.42 -10.07
N ASP A 89 15.06 23.15 -9.81
CA ASP A 89 14.02 23.04 -10.84
C ASP A 89 13.80 24.38 -11.56
N ILE A 90 13.71 25.48 -10.81
CA ILE A 90 13.60 26.83 -11.36
C ILE A 90 14.84 27.20 -12.16
N SER A 91 16.04 26.89 -11.66
CA SER A 91 17.29 27.15 -12.36
C SER A 91 17.38 26.35 -13.67
N ALA A 92 16.99 25.08 -13.66
CA ALA A 92 16.95 24.25 -14.86
C ALA A 92 15.97 24.79 -15.90
N ALA A 93 14.78 25.22 -15.48
CA ALA A 93 13.79 25.82 -16.37
C ALA A 93 14.26 27.17 -16.94
N LEU A 94 14.92 28.01 -16.13
CA LEU A 94 15.51 29.25 -16.61
C LEU A 94 16.60 28.99 -17.64
N VAL A 95 17.53 28.06 -17.38
CA VAL A 95 18.58 27.68 -18.35
C VAL A 95 17.98 27.17 -19.66
N ALA A 96 16.92 26.36 -19.60
CA ALA A 96 16.24 25.84 -20.78
C ALA A 96 15.48 26.93 -21.58
N ALA A 97 15.00 27.98 -20.90
CA ALA A 97 14.23 29.06 -21.51
C ALA A 97 15.10 30.23 -22.02
N LEU A 98 16.38 30.30 -21.61
CA LEU A 98 17.30 31.34 -22.04
C LEU A 98 17.86 31.07 -23.45
N PRO A 99 18.09 32.11 -24.28
CA PRO A 99 17.83 33.53 -23.99
C PRO A 99 16.34 33.90 -24.15
N LEU A 100 15.82 34.68 -23.19
CA LEU A 100 14.43 35.17 -23.24
C LEU A 100 14.40 36.50 -24.00
N THR A 101 13.67 36.55 -25.11
CA THR A 101 13.53 37.76 -25.94
C THR A 101 12.09 38.29 -25.87
N SER A 102 11.93 39.55 -25.49
CA SER A 102 10.65 40.28 -25.54
C SER A 102 10.89 41.74 -25.20
N TYR A 103 9.97 42.65 -25.56
CA TYR A 103 10.05 44.08 -25.21
C TYR A 103 11.38 44.76 -25.59
N GLY A 104 12.00 44.38 -26.71
CA GLY A 104 13.26 44.98 -27.14
C GLY A 104 14.47 44.64 -26.27
N LEU A 105 14.36 43.60 -25.44
CA LEU A 105 15.43 43.15 -24.57
C LEU A 105 15.62 41.65 -24.68
N GLU A 106 16.84 41.24 -24.36
CA GLU A 106 17.25 39.85 -24.34
C GLU A 106 17.89 39.56 -22.98
N VAL A 107 17.30 38.61 -22.25
CA VAL A 107 17.87 38.10 -21.00
C VAL A 107 18.87 37.02 -21.36
N LEU A 108 20.10 37.19 -20.90
CA LEU A 108 21.25 36.32 -21.22
C LEU A 108 21.53 35.32 -20.10
N ASP A 109 21.38 35.74 -18.85
CA ASP A 109 21.62 34.90 -17.67
C ASP A 109 20.63 35.29 -16.56
N SER A 110 20.23 34.30 -15.78
CA SER A 110 19.38 34.49 -14.61
C SER A 110 19.74 33.49 -13.53
N ARG A 111 19.95 33.98 -12.31
CA ARG A 111 20.19 33.16 -11.12
C ARG A 111 19.14 33.45 -10.07
N VAL A 112 18.64 32.41 -9.42
CA VAL A 112 17.62 32.48 -8.38
C VAL A 112 18.19 31.85 -7.12
N GLN A 113 17.99 32.50 -5.99
CA GLN A 113 18.21 31.92 -4.67
C GLN A 113 16.87 31.88 -3.94
N LEU A 114 16.49 30.72 -3.42
CA LEU A 114 15.24 30.56 -2.69
C LEU A 114 15.50 30.43 -1.19
N THR A 115 14.70 31.15 -0.42
CA THR A 115 14.64 31.02 1.03
C THR A 115 13.19 30.90 1.46
N VAL A 116 12.93 30.26 2.59
CA VAL A 116 11.59 30.13 3.17
C VAL A 116 11.68 30.64 4.59
N ASP A 117 10.76 31.52 4.96
CA ASP A 117 10.64 32.02 6.31
C ASP A 117 10.16 30.93 7.26
N GLU A 118 10.65 30.95 8.49
CA GLU A 118 10.37 29.88 9.45
C GLU A 118 8.87 29.70 9.71
N ALA A 119 8.10 30.79 9.73
CA ALA A 119 6.65 30.74 9.89
C ALA A 119 5.95 29.97 8.75
N THR A 120 6.34 30.20 7.50
CA THR A 120 5.84 29.45 6.34
C THR A 120 6.27 27.99 6.39
N ARG A 121 7.52 27.71 6.81
CA ARG A 121 8.01 26.34 6.97
C ARG A 121 7.23 25.58 8.03
N GLU A 122 6.98 26.17 9.19
CA GLU A 122 6.17 25.58 10.26
C GLU A 122 4.71 25.37 9.83
N ALA A 123 4.12 26.31 9.09
CA ALA A 123 2.78 26.16 8.54
C ALA A 123 2.70 25.00 7.54
N ALA A 124 3.69 24.88 6.65
CA ALA A 124 3.80 23.79 5.69
C ALA A 124 3.91 22.43 6.38
N LEU A 125 4.81 22.29 7.37
CA LEU A 125 4.99 21.07 8.14
C LEU A 125 3.71 20.67 8.90
N ARG A 126 3.00 21.65 9.49
CA ARG A 126 1.72 21.38 10.16
C ARG A 126 0.67 20.88 9.17
N SER A 127 0.57 21.50 7.99
CA SER A 127 -0.37 21.06 6.96
C SER A 127 -0.06 19.66 6.44
N GLU A 128 1.23 19.31 6.28
CA GLU A 128 1.65 17.98 5.84
C GLU A 128 1.33 16.91 6.89
N ARG A 129 1.64 17.19 8.17
CA ARG A 129 1.28 16.28 9.28
C ARG A 129 -0.22 16.03 9.34
N GLN A 130 -1.02 17.08 9.26
CA GLN A 130 -2.49 16.94 9.22
C GLN A 130 -2.94 16.06 8.06
N ARG A 131 -2.40 16.27 6.84
CA ARG A 131 -2.74 15.43 5.68
C ARG A 131 -2.36 13.96 5.90
N GLN A 132 -1.20 13.69 6.49
CA GLN A 132 -0.77 12.33 6.81
C GLN A 132 -1.66 11.68 7.87
N ASP A 133 -2.05 12.42 8.91
CA ASP A 133 -2.93 11.93 9.96
C ASP A 133 -4.32 11.59 9.40
N TYR A 134 -4.89 12.47 8.58
CA TYR A 134 -6.15 12.19 7.88
C TYR A 134 -6.07 10.97 6.96
N ALA A 135 -4.95 10.80 6.24
CA ALA A 135 -4.76 9.62 5.38
C ALA A 135 -4.74 8.33 6.22
N ARG A 136 -3.98 8.31 7.31
CA ARG A 136 -3.91 7.16 8.22
C ARG A 136 -5.26 6.83 8.86
N ASP A 137 -5.99 7.84 9.32
CA ASP A 137 -7.31 7.63 9.90
C ASP A 137 -8.30 7.09 8.85
N SER A 138 -8.21 7.56 7.61
CA SER A 138 -9.05 7.04 6.52
C SER A 138 -8.76 5.57 6.19
N GLU A 139 -7.49 5.18 6.17
CA GLU A 139 -7.09 3.78 5.96
C GLU A 139 -7.56 2.90 7.12
N ARG A 140 -7.44 3.38 8.36
CA ARG A 140 -7.92 2.64 9.54
C ARG A 140 -9.42 2.41 9.48
N LEU A 141 -10.20 3.43 9.15
CA LEU A 141 -11.65 3.33 9.01
C LEU A 141 -12.06 2.34 7.90
N GLN A 142 -11.33 2.31 6.78
CA GLN A 142 -11.58 1.34 5.71
C GLN A 142 -11.34 -0.10 6.19
N GLN A 143 -10.23 -0.35 6.89
CA GLN A 143 -9.91 -1.66 7.45
C GLN A 143 -10.97 -2.10 8.48
N GLU A 144 -11.39 -1.21 9.37
CA GLU A 144 -12.45 -1.48 10.35
C GLU A 144 -13.77 -1.85 9.64
N TYR A 145 -14.13 -1.15 8.57
CA TYR A 145 -15.33 -1.45 7.78
C TYR A 145 -15.25 -2.81 7.06
N GLU A 146 -14.09 -3.17 6.52
CA GLU A 146 -13.86 -4.47 5.89
C GLU A 146 -14.00 -5.61 6.91
N LEU A 147 -13.43 -5.44 8.10
CA LEU A 147 -13.55 -6.41 9.19
C LEU A 147 -15.00 -6.58 9.65
N ASP A 148 -15.75 -5.48 9.83
CA ASP A 148 -17.18 -5.55 10.18
C ASP A 148 -17.99 -6.25 9.08
N THR A 149 -17.70 -5.96 7.81
CA THR A 149 -18.36 -6.61 6.68
C THR A 149 -18.11 -8.12 6.66
N LEU A 150 -16.87 -8.55 6.94
CA LEU A 150 -16.52 -9.96 7.05
C LEU A 150 -17.21 -10.62 8.25
N ALA A 151 -17.25 -9.95 9.41
CA ALA A 151 -17.92 -10.45 10.61
C ALA A 151 -19.42 -10.66 10.35
N ARG A 152 -20.09 -9.72 9.68
CA ARG A 152 -21.51 -9.84 9.29
C ARG A 152 -21.73 -11.00 8.31
N ARG A 153 -20.85 -11.18 7.33
CA ARG A 153 -20.94 -12.32 6.39
C ARG A 153 -20.76 -13.66 7.11
N GLN A 154 -19.83 -13.75 8.04
CA GLN A 154 -19.63 -14.96 8.84
C GLN A 154 -20.83 -15.24 9.75
N ALA A 155 -21.37 -14.21 10.43
CA ALA A 155 -22.55 -14.34 11.26
C ALA A 155 -23.76 -14.81 10.44
N ARG A 156 -23.95 -14.25 9.23
CA ARG A 156 -25.00 -14.67 8.31
C ARG A 156 -24.80 -16.11 7.84
N ALA A 157 -23.59 -16.47 7.40
CA ALA A 157 -23.30 -17.84 6.97
C ALA A 157 -23.51 -18.87 8.09
N ARG A 158 -23.16 -18.53 9.35
CA ARG A 158 -23.45 -19.37 10.52
C ARG A 158 -24.94 -19.49 10.76
N ALA A 159 -25.70 -18.40 10.71
CA ALA A 159 -27.15 -18.42 10.87
C ALA A 159 -27.83 -19.26 9.77
N ASP A 160 -27.39 -19.09 8.52
CA ASP A 160 -27.90 -19.85 7.37
C ASP A 160 -27.58 -21.35 7.53
N PHE A 161 -26.37 -21.71 7.95
CA PHE A 161 -25.98 -23.09 8.24
C PHE A 161 -26.81 -23.70 9.39
N LEU A 162 -26.95 -22.98 10.50
CA LEU A 162 -27.77 -23.43 11.64
C LEU A 162 -29.21 -23.68 11.21
N THR A 163 -29.77 -22.79 10.40
CA THR A 163 -31.16 -22.90 9.96
C THR A 163 -31.35 -24.04 8.95
N ALA A 164 -30.48 -24.13 7.94
CA ALA A 164 -30.65 -25.07 6.83
C ALA A 164 -30.24 -26.51 7.18
N GLU A 165 -29.17 -26.70 7.96
CA GLU A 165 -28.59 -28.02 8.20
C GLU A 165 -28.93 -28.58 9.59
N ILE A 166 -28.94 -27.71 10.61
CA ILE A 166 -29.09 -28.15 12.00
C ILE A 166 -30.55 -28.14 12.43
N LEU A 167 -31.27 -27.04 12.21
CA LEU A 167 -32.66 -26.90 12.63
C LEU A 167 -33.66 -27.60 11.68
N ALA A 168 -33.26 -27.93 10.46
CA ALA A 168 -34.08 -28.70 9.52
C ALA A 168 -34.34 -30.15 9.98
N ASN A 169 -33.51 -30.67 10.90
CA ASN A 169 -33.66 -32.01 11.46
C ASN A 169 -33.61 -31.94 13.00
N PRO A 170 -34.67 -32.37 13.72
CA PRO A 170 -34.70 -32.34 15.17
C PRO A 170 -33.57 -33.15 15.84
N ALA A 171 -33.09 -34.23 15.21
CA ALA A 171 -31.94 -34.99 15.71
C ALA A 171 -30.62 -34.21 15.58
N SER A 172 -30.42 -33.48 14.47
CA SER A 172 -29.26 -32.61 14.26
C SER A 172 -29.25 -31.43 15.22
N ALA A 173 -30.41 -30.81 15.46
CA ALA A 173 -30.56 -29.73 16.44
C ALA A 173 -30.21 -30.18 17.87
N ARG A 174 -30.61 -31.39 18.25
CA ARG A 174 -30.30 -31.96 19.56
C ARG A 174 -28.82 -32.31 19.70
N LEU A 175 -28.21 -32.90 18.66
CA LEU A 175 -26.77 -33.13 18.58
C LEU A 175 -25.97 -31.84 18.71
N TYR A 176 -26.37 -30.79 17.98
CA TYR A 176 -25.71 -29.49 18.05
C TYR A 176 -25.82 -28.88 19.45
N ALA A 177 -26.99 -28.93 20.11
CA ALA A 177 -27.15 -28.46 21.48
C ALA A 177 -26.31 -29.26 22.49
N LEU A 178 -26.22 -30.58 22.34
CA LEU A 178 -25.38 -31.43 23.19
C LEU A 178 -23.88 -31.13 23.00
N LEU A 179 -23.46 -30.86 21.76
CA LEU A 179 -22.09 -30.47 21.45
C LEU A 179 -21.77 -29.06 21.97
N GLU A 180 -22.69 -28.10 21.85
CA GLU A 180 -22.50 -26.72 22.35
C GLU A 180 -22.37 -26.68 23.88
N HIS A 181 -23.18 -27.47 24.61
CA HIS A 181 -23.08 -27.62 26.07
C HIS A 181 -21.79 -28.31 26.55
N THR A 182 -21.17 -29.15 25.71
CA THR A 182 -19.94 -29.87 26.06
C THR A 182 -18.67 -29.17 25.53
N MET A 183 -18.83 -28.15 24.68
CA MET A 183 -17.74 -27.36 24.10
C MET A 183 -17.26 -26.19 24.96
N GLU A 184 -17.80 -25.94 26.16
CA GLU A 184 -17.24 -24.94 27.09
C GLU A 184 -15.74 -25.21 27.42
N HIS A 185 -15.21 -26.41 27.15
CA HIS A 185 -13.81 -26.79 27.45
C HIS A 185 -13.09 -27.59 26.32
N GLY A 186 -13.58 -27.64 25.08
CA GLY A 186 -13.02 -28.53 24.03
C GLY A 186 -12.54 -27.82 22.75
N PRO A 187 -11.39 -28.22 22.16
CA PRO A 187 -10.81 -27.52 21.01
C PRO A 187 -11.61 -27.78 19.73
N ARG A 188 -11.56 -26.79 18.84
CA ARG A 188 -12.14 -26.75 17.48
C ARG A 188 -12.09 -28.10 16.76
N LEU A 189 -13.25 -28.50 16.21
CA LEU A 189 -13.44 -29.38 15.05
C LEU A 189 -12.42 -30.54 14.95
N GLY A 190 -12.60 -31.61 15.73
CA GLY A 190 -11.71 -32.77 15.60
C GLY A 190 -12.00 -34.00 16.46
N GLY A 191 -13.03 -33.99 17.31
CA GLY A 191 -13.41 -35.18 18.07
C GLY A 191 -14.54 -34.92 19.06
N PRO A 192 -15.25 -35.96 19.50
CA PRO A 192 -16.19 -35.83 20.61
C PRO A 192 -15.45 -35.34 21.87
N PRO A 193 -16.07 -34.48 22.70
CA PRO A 193 -15.44 -33.96 23.90
C PRO A 193 -15.04 -35.09 24.85
N ALA A 194 -13.93 -34.89 25.59
CA ALA A 194 -13.42 -35.87 26.53
C ALA A 194 -14.47 -36.17 27.61
N GLY A 195 -14.86 -37.45 27.75
CA GLY A 195 -15.85 -37.90 28.73
C GLY A 195 -17.27 -38.09 28.21
N THR A 196 -17.52 -37.85 26.92
CA THR A 196 -18.82 -38.17 26.31
C THR A 196 -18.88 -39.66 25.99
N ASP A 197 -19.75 -40.42 26.66
CA ASP A 197 -20.02 -41.82 26.29
C ASP A 197 -20.75 -41.84 24.95
N LEU A 198 -20.06 -42.33 23.92
CA LEU A 198 -20.57 -42.44 22.56
C LEU A 198 -21.87 -43.27 22.50
N THR A 199 -22.02 -44.21 23.42
CA THR A 199 -23.15 -45.13 23.52
C THR A 199 -24.43 -44.39 23.95
N ASP A 200 -24.30 -43.52 24.94
CA ASP A 200 -25.42 -42.68 25.40
C ASP A 200 -25.85 -41.67 24.33
N LEU A 201 -24.88 -41.13 23.59
CA LEU A 201 -25.11 -40.17 22.52
C LEU A 201 -25.81 -40.80 21.30
N VAL A 202 -25.40 -42.01 20.90
CA VAL A 202 -26.09 -42.79 19.84
C VAL A 202 -27.50 -43.17 20.28
N ARG A 203 -27.69 -43.60 21.54
CA ARG A 203 -29.00 -43.95 22.10
C ARG A 203 -29.95 -42.76 22.16
N GLU A 204 -29.48 -41.58 22.56
CA GLU A 204 -30.30 -40.36 22.54
C GLU A 204 -30.69 -39.97 21.12
N VAL A 205 -29.78 -40.03 20.15
CA VAL A 205 -30.10 -39.68 18.75
C VAL A 205 -31.07 -40.67 18.10
N GLN A 206 -30.97 -41.96 18.44
CA GLN A 206 -31.88 -43.01 17.97
C GLN A 206 -33.34 -42.74 18.33
N GLN A 207 -33.61 -42.10 19.49
CA GLN A 207 -34.97 -41.76 19.92
C GLN A 207 -35.66 -40.77 18.98
N TRP A 208 -34.89 -39.95 18.26
CA TRP A 208 -35.41 -38.88 17.41
C TRP A 208 -35.31 -39.20 15.91
N GLN A 209 -34.37 -40.06 15.50
CA GLN A 209 -34.28 -40.58 14.13
C GLN A 209 -33.90 -42.07 14.06
N PRO A 210 -34.84 -42.98 14.35
CA PRO A 210 -34.57 -44.42 14.38
C PRO A 210 -34.26 -45.03 13.00
N GLN A 211 -34.60 -44.34 11.90
CA GLN A 211 -34.40 -44.83 10.52
C GLN A 211 -33.19 -44.22 9.82
N ALA A 212 -32.41 -43.36 10.49
CA ALA A 212 -31.23 -42.76 9.87
C ALA A 212 -30.15 -43.83 9.63
N ARG A 213 -29.76 -44.03 8.36
CA ARG A 213 -28.80 -45.07 7.94
C ARG A 213 -27.49 -45.04 8.73
N TRP A 214 -27.01 -43.87 9.10
CA TRP A 214 -25.76 -43.73 9.86
C TRP A 214 -25.88 -44.23 11.31
N VAL A 215 -27.06 -44.11 11.94
CA VAL A 215 -27.31 -44.64 13.30
C VAL A 215 -27.27 -46.17 13.27
N ALA A 216 -27.90 -46.77 12.26
CA ALA A 216 -27.86 -48.22 12.06
C ALA A 216 -26.43 -48.73 11.81
N ILE A 217 -25.63 -48.00 11.01
CA ILE A 217 -24.22 -48.35 10.76
C ILE A 217 -23.38 -48.21 12.04
N ALA A 218 -23.55 -47.13 12.80
CA ALA A 218 -22.83 -46.90 14.05
C ALA A 218 -23.15 -47.98 15.10
N GLN A 219 -24.42 -48.34 15.23
CA GLN A 219 -24.85 -49.42 16.13
C GLN A 219 -24.30 -50.77 15.68
N LEU A 220 -24.35 -51.09 14.38
CA LEU A 220 -23.84 -52.35 13.85
C LEU A 220 -22.32 -52.48 14.05
N LEU A 221 -21.56 -51.40 13.86
CA LEU A 221 -20.14 -51.36 14.17
C LEU A 221 -19.87 -51.51 15.68
N HIS A 222 -20.66 -50.86 16.52
CA HIS A 222 -20.55 -50.99 17.97
C HIS A 222 -20.85 -52.42 18.43
N ASP A 223 -21.96 -53.00 18.00
CA ASP A 223 -22.38 -54.36 18.33
C ASP A 223 -21.36 -55.39 17.81
N PHE A 224 -20.79 -55.16 16.62
CA PHE A 224 -19.72 -55.97 16.07
C PHE A 224 -18.47 -55.93 16.97
N VAL A 225 -18.02 -54.73 17.37
CA VAL A 225 -16.83 -54.57 18.24
C VAL A 225 -17.09 -55.11 19.66
N ALA A 226 -18.29 -54.88 20.20
CA ALA A 226 -18.70 -55.36 21.50
C ALA A 226 -18.82 -56.89 21.55
N GLY A 227 -19.27 -57.52 20.46
CA GLY A 227 -19.41 -58.97 20.31
C GLY A 227 -18.12 -59.74 20.04
N LEU A 228 -17.00 -59.05 19.74
CA LEU A 228 -15.70 -59.70 19.59
C LEU A 228 -15.16 -60.15 20.95
N SER A 229 -14.61 -61.37 21.01
CA SER A 229 -13.83 -61.84 22.16
C SER A 229 -12.57 -60.99 22.34
N GLU A 230 -11.92 -61.05 23.51
CA GLU A 230 -10.68 -60.32 23.72
C GLU A 230 -9.60 -60.68 22.69
N GLU A 231 -9.49 -61.95 22.30
CA GLU A 231 -8.58 -62.37 21.24
C GLU A 231 -8.97 -61.77 19.88
N GLY A 232 -10.27 -61.73 19.56
CA GLY A 232 -10.77 -61.14 18.31
C GLY A 232 -10.58 -59.62 18.24
N ARG A 233 -10.65 -58.92 19.37
CA ARG A 233 -10.34 -57.48 19.45
C ARG A 233 -8.85 -57.22 19.23
N LYS A 234 -7.97 -58.04 19.83
CA LYS A 234 -6.51 -57.95 19.63
C LYS A 234 -6.11 -58.21 18.19
N GLU A 235 -6.72 -59.22 17.56
CA GLU A 235 -6.47 -59.54 16.15
C GLU A 235 -6.97 -58.43 15.22
N LEU A 236 -8.16 -57.88 15.47
CA LEU A 236 -8.70 -56.75 14.72
C LEU A 236 -7.81 -55.51 14.82
N LEU A 237 -7.34 -55.16 16.02
CA LEU A 237 -6.42 -54.04 16.23
C LEU A 237 -5.07 -54.25 15.53
N THR A 238 -4.59 -55.50 15.47
CA THR A 238 -3.36 -55.86 14.76
C THR A 238 -3.51 -55.71 13.24
N ILE A 239 -4.64 -56.14 12.68
CA ILE A 239 -4.96 -55.98 11.26
C ILE A 239 -5.08 -54.50 10.89
N LEU A 240 -5.76 -53.71 11.74
CA LEU A 240 -5.90 -52.26 11.57
C LEU A 240 -4.55 -51.53 11.67
N ALA A 241 -3.72 -51.88 12.66
CA ALA A 241 -2.39 -51.30 12.79
C ALA A 241 -1.54 -51.58 11.54
N ASN A 242 -1.57 -52.81 11.02
CA ASN A 242 -0.84 -53.16 9.80
C ASN A 242 -1.38 -52.43 8.56
N ALA A 243 -2.69 -52.26 8.43
CA ALA A 243 -3.27 -51.46 7.35
C ALA A 243 -2.84 -49.98 7.43
N VAL A 244 -2.83 -49.38 8.63
CA VAL A 244 -2.43 -47.99 8.86
C VAL A 244 -0.94 -47.76 8.57
N ARG A 245 -0.07 -48.74 8.87
CA ARG A 245 1.35 -48.71 8.47
C ARG A 245 1.54 -48.62 6.96
N VAL A 246 0.73 -49.37 6.19
CA VAL A 246 0.80 -49.36 4.73
C VAL A 246 0.48 -47.97 4.15
N TYR A 247 -0.32 -47.17 4.85
CA TYR A 247 -0.67 -45.80 4.46
C TYR A 247 0.23 -44.71 5.06
N GLY A 248 1.29 -45.07 5.80
CA GLY A 248 2.34 -44.16 6.25
C GLY A 248 2.07 -43.40 7.56
N GLU A 249 1.01 -43.73 8.30
CA GLU A 249 0.63 -43.10 9.57
C GLU A 249 1.18 -43.89 10.78
N GLU A 250 2.50 -43.97 10.87
CA GLU A 250 3.23 -44.80 11.84
C GLU A 250 2.94 -44.51 13.33
N PRO A 251 2.75 -43.24 13.76
CA PRO A 251 2.38 -42.93 15.14
C PRO A 251 1.00 -43.48 15.51
N LEU A 252 0.09 -43.56 14.54
CA LEU A 252 -1.28 -44.01 14.74
C LEU A 252 -1.33 -45.55 14.79
N ALA A 253 -0.52 -46.22 13.96
CA ALA A 253 -0.31 -47.67 14.04
C ALA A 253 0.29 -48.12 15.38
N GLN A 254 1.24 -47.35 15.94
CA GLN A 254 1.80 -47.63 17.27
C GLN A 254 0.76 -47.53 18.38
N ARG A 255 -0.11 -46.51 18.34
CA ARG A 255 -1.21 -46.35 19.32
C ARG A 255 -2.25 -47.46 19.26
N LEU A 256 -2.54 -47.97 18.06
CA LEU A 256 -3.45 -49.11 17.87
C LEU A 256 -2.84 -50.41 18.40
N THR A 257 -1.53 -50.58 18.25
CA THR A 257 -0.80 -51.74 18.76
C THR A 257 -0.70 -51.73 20.29
N SER A 258 -0.44 -50.56 20.89
CA SER A 258 -0.41 -50.42 22.36
C SER A 258 -1.79 -50.60 23.00
N ALA A 259 -2.86 -50.14 22.34
CA ALA A 259 -4.23 -50.34 22.82
C ALA A 259 -4.69 -51.82 22.81
N GLY A 260 -4.06 -52.67 22.00
CA GLY A 260 -4.29 -54.13 22.01
C GLY A 260 -3.39 -54.89 23.00
N GLY A 261 -2.41 -54.22 23.61
CA GLY A 261 -1.33 -54.82 24.39
C GLY A 261 -1.38 -54.59 25.90
N GLU A 262 -2.35 -53.85 26.44
CA GLU A 262 -2.46 -53.66 27.90
C GLU A 262 -3.33 -54.74 28.55
N ALA A 263 -2.67 -55.83 28.96
CA ALA A 263 -2.99 -56.61 30.15
C ALA A 263 -1.79 -57.55 30.44
N GLU A 264 -0.72 -57.01 31.00
CA GLU A 264 0.14 -57.73 31.95
C GLU A 264 0.11 -56.99 33.29
#